data_AF-A0A7S3Y678-F1
#
_entry.id   AF-A0A7S3Y678-F1
#
_cell.length_a   1.000
_cell.length_b   1.000
_cell.length_c   1.000
_cell.angle_alpha   90.00
_cell.angle_beta   90.00
_cell.angle_gamma   90.00
#
_symmetry.space_group_name_H-M   'P 1'
#
loop_
_entity.id
_entity.type
_entity.pdbx_description
1 polymer ?
#
loop_
_entity_poly.entity_id
_entity_poly.type
_entity_poly.pdbx_seq_one_letter_code
_entity_poly.pdbx_strand_id
1 'polypeptide(L)'
;MEPSSCNPPAASSCTSTYQFNSRDGSLLIDVSVHPSSSETSKYEAPNLIFVIDKSGSMRNSLGQVVQAVQYMLSQNSSHLPHFIVYDDKAYEVSAQAFTNNPPVSGGSTCFEAAFKVLKHAIQKEGRFHAGSSLHIVFMTDGKDNRSVHLPEAMQTFQKEAVERRLKTCFHTVSYLDSLGSIDRR
;
A
#
# COMPACT_ATOMS: atom_id res chain seq x y z
N MET A 1 -1.39 -46.62 13.24
CA MET A 1 -1.95 -45.56 12.39
C MET A 1 -1.66 -44.25 13.07
N GLU A 2 -0.58 -43.59 12.68
CA GLU A 2 -0.25 -42.26 13.19
C GLU A 2 -0.90 -41.19 12.30
N PRO A 3 -1.44 -40.10 12.87
CA PRO A 3 -1.98 -39.02 12.06
C PRO A 3 -0.85 -38.23 11.41
N SER A 4 -0.89 -38.14 10.08
CA SER A 4 -0.01 -37.27 9.28
C SER A 4 -0.17 -35.81 9.70
N SER A 5 0.93 -35.23 10.17
CA SER A 5 1.13 -33.80 10.35
C SER A 5 0.94 -33.07 9.01
N CYS A 6 -0.14 -32.30 8.89
CA CYS A 6 -0.25 -31.29 7.85
C CYS A 6 0.49 -30.03 8.31
N ASN A 7 1.73 -29.87 7.88
CA ASN A 7 2.41 -28.58 7.98
C ASN A 7 1.70 -27.58 7.06
N PRO A 8 1.28 -26.39 7.54
CA PRO A 8 0.78 -25.34 6.66
C PRO A 8 1.92 -24.87 5.73
N PRO A 9 1.63 -24.57 4.45
CA PRO A 9 2.64 -24.04 3.54
C PRO A 9 3.17 -22.71 4.09
N ALA A 10 4.49 -22.59 4.15
CA ALA A 10 5.19 -21.39 4.55
C ALA A 10 4.68 -20.21 3.71
N ALA A 11 4.30 -19.12 4.38
CA ALA A 11 3.94 -17.87 3.72
C ALA A 11 5.13 -17.43 2.84
N SER A 12 4.94 -17.39 1.52
CA SER A 12 5.94 -16.89 0.60
C SER A 12 6.19 -15.41 0.91
N SER A 13 7.34 -15.09 1.52
CA SER A 13 7.75 -13.71 1.72
C SER A 13 8.15 -13.11 0.37
N CYS A 14 7.31 -12.26 -0.19
CA CYS A 14 7.70 -11.39 -1.29
C CYS A 14 8.42 -10.17 -0.68
N THR A 15 9.70 -10.03 -0.96
CA THR A 15 10.48 -8.84 -0.60
C THR A 15 10.57 -7.99 -1.86
N SER A 16 9.92 -6.83 -1.88
CA SER A 16 10.04 -5.86 -2.97
C SER A 16 10.88 -4.68 -2.51
N THR A 17 11.79 -4.22 -3.37
CA THR A 17 12.65 -3.06 -3.09
C THR A 17 12.15 -1.87 -3.90
N TYR A 18 11.98 -0.73 -3.23
CA TYR A 18 11.47 0.51 -3.81
C TYR A 18 12.56 1.55 -3.83
N GLN A 19 12.84 2.12 -5.00
CA GLN A 19 13.74 3.26 -5.13
C GLN A 19 12.98 4.41 -5.80
N PHE A 20 12.69 5.46 -5.03
CA PHE A 20 12.12 6.69 -5.54
C PHE A 20 13.25 7.65 -5.93
N ASN A 21 13.22 8.12 -7.18
CA ASN A 21 14.16 9.11 -7.69
C ASN A 21 13.53 10.50 -7.59
N SER A 22 14.00 11.30 -6.63
CA SER A 22 13.49 12.65 -6.38
C SER A 22 13.84 13.66 -7.48
N ARG A 23 14.76 13.35 -8.42
CA ARG A 23 15.14 14.27 -9.50
C ARG A 23 14.17 14.28 -10.68
N ASP A 24 13.53 13.15 -10.96
CA ASP A 24 12.62 13.00 -12.10
C ASP A 24 11.20 12.55 -11.68
N GLY A 25 10.98 12.33 -10.39
CA GLY A 25 9.69 11.89 -9.84
C GLY A 25 9.38 10.42 -10.17
N SER A 26 10.35 9.64 -10.65
CA SER A 26 10.14 8.24 -10.99
C SER A 26 10.20 7.34 -9.75
N LEU A 27 9.23 6.42 -9.65
CA LEU A 27 9.24 5.33 -8.70
C LEU A 27 9.63 4.06 -9.46
N LEU A 28 10.83 3.53 -9.19
CA LEU A 28 11.24 2.22 -9.70
C LEU A 28 10.78 1.16 -8.71
N ILE A 29 9.87 0.31 -9.17
CA ILE A 29 9.35 -0.83 -8.44
C ILE A 29 10.02 -2.08 -9.03
N ASP A 30 10.94 -2.69 -8.28
CA ASP A 30 11.48 -4.00 -8.64
C ASP A 30 10.78 -5.08 -7.81
N VAL A 31 9.75 -5.69 -8.42
CA VAL A 31 9.02 -6.82 -7.83
C VAL A 31 9.66 -8.12 -8.31
N SER A 32 10.64 -8.61 -7.56
CA SER A 32 11.16 -9.96 -7.77
C SER A 32 10.21 -10.99 -7.14
N VAL A 33 9.30 -11.53 -7.95
CA VAL A 33 8.52 -12.71 -7.58
C VAL A 33 9.33 -13.94 -7.96
N HIS A 34 9.80 -14.71 -6.99
CA HIS A 34 10.38 -16.03 -7.29
C HIS A 34 9.24 -17.00 -7.63
N PRO A 35 9.12 -17.47 -8.88
CA PRO A 35 8.12 -18.47 -9.21
C PRO A 35 8.57 -19.81 -8.63
N SER A 36 7.89 -20.29 -7.59
CA SER A 36 7.92 -21.70 -7.27
C SER A 36 7.11 -22.45 -8.33
N SER A 37 7.83 -23.08 -9.27
CA SER A 37 7.40 -24.13 -10.21
C SER A 37 6.20 -23.84 -11.13
N SER A 38 6.53 -23.63 -12.41
CA SER A 38 5.90 -24.23 -13.60
C SER A 38 4.37 -24.39 -13.65
N GLU A 39 3.62 -23.29 -13.73
CA GLU A 39 2.33 -23.30 -14.44
C GLU A 39 2.18 -22.00 -15.22
N THR A 40 2.03 -22.12 -16.55
CA THR A 40 1.72 -21.05 -17.50
C THR A 40 0.27 -20.57 -17.32
N SER A 41 -0.06 -20.07 -16.14
CA SER A 41 -1.29 -19.32 -15.93
C SER A 41 -1.13 -17.91 -16.52
N LYS A 42 -2.16 -17.41 -17.20
CA LYS A 42 -2.25 -16.01 -17.62
C LYS A 42 -1.96 -15.17 -16.37
N TYR A 43 -0.89 -14.38 -16.39
CA TYR A 43 -0.58 -13.44 -15.30
C TYR A 43 -1.74 -12.44 -15.20
N GLU A 44 -2.64 -12.67 -14.25
CA GLU A 44 -3.64 -11.69 -13.87
C GLU A 44 -2.90 -10.52 -13.22
N ALA A 45 -3.17 -9.30 -13.68
CA ALA A 45 -2.55 -8.11 -13.11
C ALA A 45 -2.87 -8.04 -11.61
N PRO A 46 -1.88 -7.72 -10.75
CA PRO A 46 -2.11 -7.67 -9.32
C PRO A 46 -3.10 -6.57 -8.95
N ASN A 47 -3.94 -6.81 -7.95
CA ASN A 47 -4.80 -5.78 -7.40
C ASN A 47 -3.98 -4.82 -6.55
N LEU A 48 -4.06 -3.52 -6.83
CA LEU A 48 -3.27 -2.48 -6.13
C LEU A 48 -4.16 -1.59 -5.25
N ILE A 49 -3.76 -1.42 -3.99
CA ILE A 49 -4.27 -0.37 -3.09
C ILE A 49 -3.11 0.52 -2.67
N PHE A 50 -3.15 1.81 -3.02
CA PHE A 50 -2.25 2.82 -2.48
C PHE A 50 -2.82 3.41 -1.20
N VAL A 51 -2.03 3.40 -0.14
CA VAL A 51 -2.37 3.91 1.18
C VAL A 51 -1.50 5.14 1.43
N ILE A 52 -2.09 6.31 1.21
CA ILE A 52 -1.38 7.58 1.12
C ILE A 52 -1.52 8.35 2.43
N ASP A 53 -0.38 8.61 3.04
CA ASP A 53 -0.26 9.49 4.18
C ASP A 53 -0.47 10.95 3.73
N LYS A 54 -1.37 11.65 4.40
CA LYS A 54 -1.58 13.08 4.25
C LYS A 54 -1.40 13.81 5.58
N SER A 55 -0.62 13.26 6.51
CA SER A 55 -0.26 13.88 7.78
C SER A 55 0.48 15.21 7.57
N GLY A 56 0.64 15.98 8.65
CA GLY A 56 1.28 17.30 8.58
C GLY A 56 2.73 17.27 8.06
N SER A 57 3.48 16.18 8.32
CA SER A 57 4.86 16.02 7.84
C SER A 57 4.92 15.89 6.32
N MET A 58 3.92 15.27 5.70
CA MET A 58 3.84 15.06 4.25
C MET A 58 3.65 16.36 3.43
N ARG A 59 3.58 17.55 4.05
CA ARG A 59 3.31 18.83 3.37
C ARG A 59 4.18 19.08 2.14
N ASN A 60 5.47 18.77 2.22
CA ASN A 60 6.43 19.00 1.13
C ASN A 60 6.47 17.83 0.12
N SER A 61 6.02 16.65 0.53
CA SER A 61 6.12 15.41 -0.25
C SER A 61 4.83 15.08 -0.99
N LEU A 62 3.68 15.58 -0.55
CA LEU A 62 2.38 15.22 -1.12
C LEU A 62 2.25 15.63 -2.59
N GLY A 63 2.90 16.72 -3.01
CA GLY A 63 2.97 17.09 -4.42
C GLY A 63 3.67 16.03 -5.28
N GLN A 64 4.74 15.41 -4.76
CA GLN A 64 5.45 14.33 -5.44
C GLN A 64 4.60 13.05 -5.48
N VAL A 65 3.85 12.75 -4.41
CA VAL A 65 2.89 11.64 -4.39
C VAL A 65 1.84 11.82 -5.48
N VAL A 66 1.25 13.01 -5.61
CA VAL A 66 0.24 13.30 -6.64
C VAL A 66 0.81 13.13 -8.05
N GLN A 67 2.04 13.61 -8.29
CA GLN A 67 2.71 13.43 -9.59
C GLN A 67 2.98 11.96 -9.90
N ALA A 68 3.46 11.18 -8.93
CA ALA A 68 3.68 9.74 -9.09
C ALA A 68 2.37 9.01 -9.43
N VAL A 69 1.27 9.36 -8.75
CA VAL A 69 -0.07 8.82 -9.04
C VAL A 69 -0.52 9.20 -10.45
N GLN A 70 -0.41 10.46 -10.86
CA GLN A 70 -0.76 10.90 -12.21
C GLN A 70 0.05 10.15 -13.28
N TYR A 71 1.35 9.98 -13.06
CA TYR A 71 2.21 9.21 -13.94
C TYR A 71 1.74 7.75 -14.05
N MET A 72 1.51 7.07 -12.93
CA MET A 72 1.01 5.68 -12.93
C MET A 72 -0.32 5.52 -13.68
N LEU A 73 -1.23 6.48 -13.54
CA LEU A 73 -2.52 6.48 -14.24
C LEU A 73 -2.36 6.73 -15.75
N SER A 74 -1.36 7.51 -16.17
CA SER A 74 -1.06 7.70 -17.59
C SER A 74 -0.53 6.42 -18.26
N GLN A 75 0.12 5.54 -17.49
CA GLN A 75 0.72 4.30 -18.00
C GLN A 75 -0.24 3.10 -17.94
N ASN A 76 -1.23 3.12 -17.04
CA ASN A 76 -2.14 1.99 -16.81
C ASN A 76 -3.58 2.32 -17.24
N SER A 77 -4.02 1.78 -18.39
CA SER A 77 -5.38 2.02 -18.93
C SER A 77 -6.41 0.95 -18.57
N SER A 78 -6.00 -0.24 -18.16
CA SER A 78 -6.91 -1.40 -17.98
C SER A 78 -7.37 -1.62 -16.54
N HIS A 79 -6.58 -1.26 -15.53
CA HIS A 79 -6.91 -1.46 -14.12
C HIS A 79 -6.56 -0.22 -13.31
N LEU A 80 -7.59 0.50 -12.86
CA LEU A 80 -7.40 1.68 -12.01
C LEU A 80 -7.13 1.22 -10.57
N PRO A 81 -6.00 1.66 -9.97
CA PRO A 81 -5.72 1.33 -8.58
C PRO A 81 -6.70 2.01 -7.63
N HIS A 82 -6.86 1.41 -6.44
CA HIS A 82 -7.63 1.99 -5.36
C HIS A 82 -6.74 2.84 -4.46
N PHE A 83 -7.31 3.89 -3.88
CA PHE A 83 -6.59 4.78 -2.99
C PHE A 83 -7.31 4.86 -1.64
N ILE A 84 -6.52 4.79 -0.58
CA ILE A 84 -6.92 5.09 0.78
C ILE A 84 -6.04 6.26 1.21
N VAL A 85 -6.65 7.34 1.66
CA VAL A 85 -5.92 8.50 2.18
C VAL A 85 -6.11 8.53 3.68
N TYR A 86 -5.04 8.78 4.44
CA TYR A 86 -5.11 8.78 5.90
C TYR A 86 -4.27 9.88 6.58
N ASP A 87 -4.76 10.31 7.74
CA ASP A 87 -4.11 11.11 8.77
C ASP A 87 -4.53 10.56 10.15
N ASP A 88 -5.20 11.35 10.99
CA ASP A 88 -5.95 10.89 12.16
C ASP A 88 -7.14 9.98 11.80
N LYS A 89 -7.69 10.13 10.58
CA LYS A 89 -8.78 9.32 10.02
C LYS A 89 -8.36 8.78 8.65
N ALA A 90 -9.08 7.81 8.13
CA ALA A 90 -8.83 7.30 6.79
C ALA A 90 -10.12 7.21 5.98
N TYR A 91 -10.01 7.30 4.66
CA TYR A 91 -11.12 7.13 3.73
C TYR A 91 -10.64 6.62 2.37
N GLU A 92 -11.53 5.92 1.65
CA GLU A 92 -11.29 5.54 0.25
C GLU A 92 -11.53 6.73 -0.68
N VAL A 93 -10.71 6.84 -1.72
CA VAL A 93 -10.85 7.83 -2.79
C VAL A 93 -10.55 7.17 -4.13
N SER A 94 -11.20 7.62 -5.21
CA SER A 94 -10.87 7.15 -6.55
C SER A 94 -9.62 7.84 -7.08
N ALA A 95 -8.92 7.19 -8.01
CA ALA A 95 -7.76 7.76 -8.69
C ALA A 95 -8.02 9.16 -9.27
N GLN A 96 -9.18 9.32 -9.91
CA GLN A 96 -9.60 10.57 -10.52
C GLN A 96 -9.94 11.63 -9.46
N ALA A 97 -10.62 11.26 -8.38
CA ALA A 97 -10.92 12.20 -7.31
C ALA A 97 -9.65 12.67 -6.58
N PHE A 98 -8.71 11.76 -6.33
CA PHE A 98 -7.43 12.07 -5.71
C PHE A 98 -6.60 13.05 -6.56
N THR A 99 -6.57 12.85 -7.88
CA THR A 99 -5.80 13.71 -8.78
C THR A 99 -6.47 15.04 -9.08
N ASN A 100 -7.80 15.09 -9.19
CA ASN A 100 -8.55 16.32 -9.43
C ASN A 100 -8.67 17.20 -8.18
N ASN A 101 -8.74 16.59 -7.00
CA ASN A 101 -8.84 17.28 -5.72
C ASN A 101 -7.83 16.68 -4.72
N PRO A 102 -6.53 16.99 -4.88
CA PRO A 102 -5.52 16.47 -3.98
C PRO A 102 -5.84 16.79 -2.51
N PRO A 103 -5.64 15.83 -1.59
CA PRO A 103 -5.85 16.09 -0.19
C PRO A 103 -4.90 17.18 0.32
N VAL A 104 -5.36 17.95 1.31
CA VAL A 104 -4.50 18.89 2.01
C VAL A 104 -3.79 18.16 3.16
N SER A 105 -2.48 18.31 3.24
CA SER A 105 -1.66 17.76 4.32
C SER A 105 -2.07 18.33 5.68
N GLY A 106 -2.20 17.49 6.70
CA GLY A 106 -2.54 17.89 8.06
C GLY A 106 -2.86 16.69 8.95
N GLY A 107 -3.00 16.95 10.25
CA GLY A 107 -3.25 15.90 11.24
C GLY A 107 -2.02 15.08 11.58
N SER A 108 -2.22 14.00 12.35
CA SER A 108 -1.19 13.05 12.77
C SER A 108 -1.10 11.85 11.82
N THR A 109 -0.23 10.89 12.12
CA THR A 109 -0.06 9.64 11.37
C THR A 109 -0.71 8.50 12.15
N CYS A 110 -1.89 8.04 11.72
CA CYS A 110 -2.64 6.96 12.36
C CYS A 110 -2.80 5.75 11.42
N PHE A 111 -1.88 4.80 11.50
CA PHE A 111 -1.94 3.55 10.73
C PHE A 111 -3.14 2.70 11.12
N GLU A 112 -3.61 2.75 12.36
CA GLU A 112 -4.83 2.08 12.80
C GLU A 112 -6.04 2.51 11.96
N ALA A 113 -6.17 3.80 11.65
CA ALA A 113 -7.23 4.30 10.79
C ALA A 113 -7.13 3.70 9.38
N ALA A 114 -5.91 3.67 8.82
CA ALA A 114 -5.66 3.08 7.50
C ALA A 114 -6.02 1.58 7.45
N PHE A 115 -5.61 0.79 8.46
CA PHE A 115 -5.93 -0.64 8.52
C PHE A 115 -7.43 -0.93 8.67
N LYS A 116 -8.16 -0.11 9.44
CA LYS A 116 -9.62 -0.22 9.53
C LYS A 116 -10.29 -0.01 8.17
N VAL A 117 -9.85 0.99 7.40
CA VAL A 117 -10.39 1.24 6.06
C VAL A 117 -9.93 0.19 5.05
N LEU A 118 -8.69 -0.30 5.13
CA LEU A 118 -8.22 -1.43 4.32
C LEU A 118 -9.10 -2.66 4.50
N LYS A 119 -9.45 -3.01 5.75
CA LYS A 119 -10.36 -4.11 6.04
C LYS A 119 -11.70 -3.91 5.32
N HIS A 120 -12.31 -2.74 5.47
CA HIS A 120 -13.57 -2.43 4.79
C HIS A 120 -13.45 -2.45 3.26
N ALA A 121 -12.32 -1.97 2.72
CA ALA A 121 -12.06 -1.96 1.30
C ALA A 121 -11.96 -3.37 0.74
N ILE A 122 -11.27 -4.28 1.45
CA ILE A 122 -11.18 -5.68 1.03
C ILE A 122 -12.49 -6.43 1.22
N GLN A 123 -13.36 -6.03 2.16
CA GLN A 123 -14.67 -6.65 2.38
C GLN A 123 -15.68 -6.39 1.25
N LYS A 124 -15.55 -5.28 0.51
CA LYS A 124 -16.49 -4.92 -0.57
C LYS A 124 -16.59 -6.03 -1.62
N GLU A 125 -17.83 -6.48 -1.87
CA GLU A 125 -18.12 -7.55 -2.82
C GLU A 125 -17.70 -7.17 -4.25
N GLY A 126 -17.29 -8.17 -5.03
CA GLY A 126 -16.92 -8.01 -6.44
C GLY A 126 -15.58 -7.33 -6.71
N ARG A 127 -14.90 -6.79 -5.69
CA ARG A 127 -13.63 -6.05 -5.87
C ARG A 127 -12.40 -6.96 -5.89
N PHE A 128 -12.33 -7.91 -4.97
CA PHE A 128 -11.20 -8.83 -4.85
C PHE A 128 -11.71 -10.26 -4.81
N HIS A 129 -11.29 -11.07 -5.79
CA HIS A 129 -11.67 -12.46 -5.90
C HIS A 129 -10.78 -13.35 -5.02
N ALA A 130 -11.33 -14.46 -4.53
CA ALA A 130 -10.57 -15.43 -3.75
C ALA A 130 -9.38 -15.97 -4.58
N GLY A 131 -8.21 -16.05 -3.97
CA GLY A 131 -6.97 -16.48 -4.64
C GLY A 131 -6.22 -15.39 -5.39
N SER A 132 -6.80 -14.19 -5.56
CA SER A 132 -6.14 -13.07 -6.22
C SER A 132 -4.98 -12.50 -5.38
N SER A 133 -3.98 -11.93 -6.08
CA SER A 133 -2.89 -11.19 -5.46
C SER A 133 -3.33 -9.76 -5.14
N LEU A 134 -3.05 -9.32 -3.92
CA LEU A 134 -3.34 -7.98 -3.40
C LEU A 134 -2.04 -7.32 -2.94
N HIS A 135 -1.67 -6.21 -3.56
CA HIS A 135 -0.50 -5.42 -3.21
C HIS A 135 -0.97 -4.12 -2.57
N ILE A 136 -0.51 -3.87 -1.35
CA ILE A 136 -0.84 -2.68 -0.57
C ILE A 136 0.41 -1.83 -0.47
N VAL A 137 0.36 -0.63 -1.03
CA VAL A 137 1.51 0.29 -1.12
C VAL A 137 1.29 1.47 -0.19
N PHE A 138 1.97 1.47 0.95
CA PHE A 138 2.01 2.61 1.86
C PHE A 138 2.95 3.69 1.32
N MET A 139 2.46 4.91 1.21
CA MET A 139 3.23 6.09 0.80
C MET A 139 3.23 7.05 1.99
N THR A 140 4.34 7.13 2.73
CA THR A 140 4.43 7.85 4.02
C THR A 140 5.84 8.38 4.25
N ASP A 141 6.00 9.43 5.04
CA ASP A 141 7.28 9.97 5.49
C ASP A 141 7.58 9.70 6.97
N GLY A 142 6.60 9.16 7.69
CA GLY A 142 6.57 9.17 9.14
C GLY A 142 6.38 7.79 9.77
N LYS A 143 6.51 7.77 11.09
CA LYS A 143 6.10 6.64 11.93
C LYS A 143 4.71 6.91 12.49
N ASP A 144 3.97 5.84 12.76
CA ASP A 144 2.74 5.94 13.53
C ASP A 144 2.99 6.68 14.85
N ASN A 145 2.13 7.66 15.14
CA ASN A 145 2.22 8.47 16.35
C ASN A 145 0.86 8.67 17.04
N ARG A 146 -0.19 8.04 16.52
CA ARG A 146 -1.56 8.26 17.00
C ARG A 146 -2.37 6.99 17.20
N SER A 147 -1.94 5.84 16.69
CA SER A 147 -2.68 4.60 16.91
C SER A 147 -2.68 4.21 18.38
N VAL A 148 -3.83 3.72 18.85
CA VAL A 148 -3.98 3.19 20.22
C VAL A 148 -3.93 1.66 20.19
N HIS A 149 -4.52 1.06 19.16
CA HIS A 149 -4.68 -0.38 18.99
C HIS A 149 -4.16 -0.87 17.64
N LEU A 150 -3.00 -0.37 17.21
CA LEU A 150 -2.40 -0.75 15.91
C LEU A 150 -2.23 -2.28 15.74
N PRO A 151 -1.69 -3.04 16.71
CA PRO A 151 -1.54 -4.48 16.55
C PRO A 151 -2.88 -5.20 16.30
N GLU A 152 -3.94 -4.79 17.00
CA GLU A 152 -5.29 -5.38 16.84
C GLU A 152 -5.88 -5.05 15.47
N ALA A 153 -5.72 -3.82 14.99
CA ALA A 153 -6.19 -3.41 13.67
C ALA A 153 -5.47 -4.18 12.55
N MET A 154 -4.15 -4.33 12.65
CA MET A 154 -3.35 -5.14 11.72
C MET A 154 -3.78 -6.61 11.72
N GLN A 155 -3.95 -7.21 12.90
CA GLN A 155 -4.38 -8.60 13.04
C GLN A 155 -5.77 -8.81 12.45
N THR A 156 -6.69 -7.87 12.69
CA THR A 156 -8.06 -7.93 12.16
C THR A 156 -8.06 -7.85 10.64
N PHE A 157 -7.24 -6.97 10.04
CA PHE A 157 -7.06 -6.91 8.60
C PHE A 157 -6.48 -8.23 8.05
N GLN A 158 -5.43 -8.75 8.68
CA GLN A 158 -4.78 -9.98 8.22
C GLN A 158 -5.71 -11.18 8.27
N LYS A 159 -6.51 -11.30 9.34
CA LYS A 159 -7.54 -12.34 9.47
C LYS A 159 -8.54 -12.28 8.32
N GLU A 160 -9.05 -11.08 8.02
CA GLU A 160 -9.98 -10.87 6.91
C GLU A 160 -9.36 -11.24 5.55
N ALA A 161 -8.11 -10.83 5.30
CA ALA A 161 -7.40 -11.17 4.07
C ALA A 161 -7.21 -12.69 3.91
N VAL A 162 -6.92 -13.41 5.00
CA VAL A 162 -6.80 -14.87 5.04
C VAL A 162 -8.15 -15.55 4.79
N GLU A 163 -9.22 -15.11 5.46
CA GLU A 163 -10.58 -15.63 5.28
C GLU A 163 -11.04 -15.49 3.81
N ARG A 164 -10.67 -14.38 3.17
CA ARG A 164 -10.91 -14.14 1.75
C ARG A 164 -9.92 -14.82 0.80
N ARG A 165 -8.93 -15.55 1.32
CA ARG A 165 -7.87 -16.23 0.56
C ARG A 165 -7.09 -15.29 -0.37
N LEU A 166 -6.83 -14.06 0.08
CA LEU A 166 -6.06 -13.07 -0.67
C LEU A 166 -4.56 -13.28 -0.44
N LYS A 167 -3.77 -13.31 -1.51
CA LYS A 167 -2.30 -13.31 -1.43
C LYS A 167 -1.82 -11.88 -1.24
N THR A 168 -1.68 -11.46 0.01
CA THR A 168 -1.40 -10.05 0.35
C THR A 168 0.10 -9.78 0.42
N CYS A 169 0.55 -8.71 -0.20
CA CYS A 169 1.92 -8.20 -0.13
C CYS A 169 1.91 -6.71 0.26
N PHE A 170 2.76 -6.32 1.19
CA PHE A 170 2.88 -4.95 1.67
C PHE A 170 4.15 -4.31 1.16
N HIS A 171 4.02 -3.05 0.76
CA HIS A 171 5.05 -2.25 0.15
C HIS A 171 5.08 -0.89 0.83
N THR A 172 6.26 -0.31 0.97
CA THR A 172 6.42 1.01 1.57
C THR A 172 7.30 1.88 0.68
N VAL A 173 6.76 3.03 0.31
CA VAL A 173 7.48 4.12 -0.35
C VAL A 173 7.66 5.23 0.68
N SER A 174 8.91 5.48 1.04
CA SER A 174 9.26 6.45 2.08
C SER A 174 9.60 7.81 1.47
N TYR A 175 8.97 8.87 1.99
CA TYR A 175 9.17 10.26 1.56
C TYR A 175 9.92 11.06 2.63
N LEU A 176 11.09 10.58 3.04
CA LEU A 176 11.92 11.31 4.00
C LEU A 176 12.36 12.65 3.37
N ASP A 177 12.03 13.76 4.04
CA ASP A 177 12.58 15.07 3.71
C ASP A 177 14.11 14.96 3.82
N SER A 178 14.76 14.86 2.66
CA SER A 178 16.22 14.86 2.54
C SER A 178 16.72 16.30 2.65
N LEU A 179 16.52 16.90 3.82
CA LEU A 179 17.17 18.14 4.25
C LEU A 179 17.70 17.95 5.67
N GLY A 180 18.67 17.04 5.78
CA GLY A 180 19.79 17.32 6.66
C GLY A 180 20.40 18.64 6.20
N SER A 181 20.15 19.68 6.99
CA SER A 181 20.85 20.96 6.96
C SER A 181 22.30 20.79 6.51
N ILE A 182 22.62 21.20 5.28
CA ILE A 182 23.96 21.67 4.97
C ILE A 182 24.07 22.98 5.73
N ASP A 183 24.64 22.90 6.93
CA ASP A 183 25.07 24.02 7.75
C ASP A 183 26.04 24.85 6.89
N ARG A 184 25.53 25.89 6.23
CA ARG A 184 26.36 26.92 5.61
C ARG A 184 26.74 27.89 6.72
N ARG A 185 27.81 27.56 7.43
CA ARG A 185 28.64 28.53 8.14
C ARG A 185 30.01 28.57 7.49
#